data_AF-A0A7Y0S2Y3-F1
#
_entry.id   AF-A0A7Y0S2Y3-F1
#
_cell.length_a   1.000
_cell.length_b   1.000
_cell.length_c   1.000
_cell.angle_alpha   90.00
_cell.angle_beta   90.00
_cell.angle_gamma   90.00
#
_symmetry.space_group_name_H-M   'P 1'
#
loop_
_entity.id
_entity.type
_entity.pdbx_description
1 polymer ?
#
loop_
_entity_poly.entity_id
_entity_poly.type
_entity_poly.pdbx_seq_one_letter_code
_entity_poly.pdbx_strand_id
1 'polypeptide(L)'
;EAHPRLNDEITAEQFFEEEHVVVSQWQSRKSLLNADDIVDLDKRKIKYRASGVLEMLPIICGSEYIGLMPESMINLFNNTYHV
;
A
#
# COMPACT_ATOMS: atom_id res chain seq x y z
N GLU A 1 -1.40 -2.24 -15.85
CA GLU A 1 -2.80 -2.66 -16.08
C GLU A 1 -3.63 -2.11 -14.94
N ALA A 2 -4.89 -1.74 -15.19
CA ALA A 2 -5.78 -1.23 -14.16
C ALA A 2 -6.12 -2.33 -13.13
N HIS A 3 -6.30 -1.94 -11.87
CA HIS A 3 -6.67 -2.88 -10.82
C HIS A 3 -8.04 -3.52 -11.12
N PRO A 4 -8.21 -4.85 -11.05
CA PRO A 4 -9.41 -5.53 -11.57
C PRO A 4 -10.69 -5.27 -10.77
N ARG A 5 -10.58 -4.83 -9.52
CA ARG A 5 -11.71 -4.63 -8.59
C ARG A 5 -11.89 -3.20 -8.10
N LEU A 6 -10.88 -2.34 -8.31
CA LEU A 6 -10.84 -1.01 -7.74
C LEU A 6 -10.78 0.02 -8.86
N ASN A 7 -11.44 1.14 -8.65
CA ASN A 7 -11.35 2.33 -9.51
C ASN A 7 -10.51 3.39 -8.80
N ASP A 8 -10.45 4.59 -9.37
CA ASP A 8 -9.67 5.72 -8.84
C ASP A 8 -10.07 6.13 -7.40
N GLU A 9 -11.32 5.86 -7.02
CA GLU A 9 -11.85 6.05 -5.66
C GLU A 9 -12.39 4.73 -5.09
N ILE A 10 -12.18 4.51 -3.80
CA ILE A 10 -12.57 3.29 -3.09
C ILE A 10 -13.22 3.63 -1.74
N THR A 11 -14.14 2.80 -1.28
CA THR A 11 -14.67 2.92 0.09
C THR A 11 -13.70 2.33 1.12
N ALA A 12 -13.91 2.64 2.40
CA ALA A 12 -13.12 2.04 3.48
C ALA A 12 -13.28 0.51 3.52
N GLU A 13 -14.48 0.00 3.26
CA GLU A 13 -14.76 -1.43 3.21
C GLU A 13 -13.94 -2.10 2.10
N GLN A 14 -13.97 -1.54 0.88
CA GLN A 14 -13.17 -2.04 -0.24
C GLN A 14 -11.67 -2.02 0.07
N PHE A 15 -11.18 -0.95 0.71
CA PHE A 15 -9.79 -0.87 1.16
C PHE A 15 -9.41 -2.03 2.09
N PHE A 16 -10.25 -2.38 3.06
CA PHE A 16 -9.96 -3.47 3.99
C PHE A 16 -10.21 -4.88 3.44
N GLU A 17 -10.97 -5.00 2.35
CA GLU A 17 -11.16 -6.26 1.64
C GLU A 17 -9.93 -6.68 0.81
N GLU A 18 -9.18 -5.70 0.30
CA GLU A 18 -7.98 -5.94 -0.49
C GLU A 18 -6.75 -6.36 0.33
N GLU A 19 -5.76 -6.87 -0.37
CA GLU A 19 -4.48 -7.32 0.18
C GLU A 19 -3.43 -6.20 0.09
N HIS A 20 -2.63 -6.02 1.15
CA HIS A 20 -1.79 -4.83 1.31
C HIS A 20 -0.30 -5.11 1.29
N VAL A 21 0.43 -4.20 0.64
CA VAL A 21 1.85 -3.96 0.87
C VAL A 21 2.00 -2.77 1.82
N VAL A 22 2.85 -2.90 2.83
CA VAL A 22 3.12 -1.83 3.80
C VAL A 22 4.61 -1.65 4.01
N VAL A 23 5.02 -0.49 4.50
CA VAL A 23 6.41 -0.25 4.96
C VAL A 23 6.58 -0.84 6.35
N SER A 24 7.71 -1.51 6.60
CA SER A 24 8.11 -1.99 7.93
C SER A 24 8.63 -0.84 8.79
N GLN A 25 8.33 -0.83 10.08
CA GLN A 25 9.06 0.02 11.02
C GLN A 25 10.49 -0.50 11.24
N TRP A 26 11.45 0.41 11.36
CA TRP A 26 12.83 0.06 11.70
C TRP A 26 12.88 -0.69 13.04
N GLN A 27 13.49 -1.88 13.05
CA GLN A 27 13.61 -2.80 14.20
C GLN A 27 12.31 -3.38 14.79
N SER A 28 11.15 -3.17 14.17
CA SER A 28 9.88 -3.73 14.64
C SER A 28 9.18 -4.52 13.53
N ARG A 29 8.40 -5.55 13.90
CA ARG A 29 7.54 -6.28 12.94
C ARG A 29 6.24 -5.52 12.63
N LYS A 30 6.08 -4.31 13.14
CA LYS A 30 4.90 -3.47 12.90
C LYS A 30 5.04 -2.70 11.58
N SER A 31 3.90 -2.31 11.04
CA SER A 31 3.80 -1.43 9.88
C SER A 31 4.13 0.01 10.28
N LEU A 32 4.73 0.78 9.36
CA LEU A 32 5.08 2.18 9.57
C LEU A 32 3.88 2.98 10.05
N LEU A 33 2.77 2.88 9.32
CA LEU A 33 1.45 3.35 9.74
C LEU A 33 0.63 2.19 10.31
N ASN A 34 0.05 2.38 11.49
CA ASN A 34 -0.76 1.38 12.19
C ASN A 34 -1.98 2.04 12.89
N ALA A 35 -2.67 1.29 13.76
CA ALA A 35 -3.87 1.76 14.45
C ALA A 35 -3.65 2.97 15.37
N ASP A 36 -2.41 3.22 15.83
CA ASP A 36 -2.05 4.39 16.63
C ASP A 36 -2.07 5.68 15.78
N ASP A 37 -1.87 5.57 14.47
CA ASP A 37 -1.85 6.70 13.53
C ASP A 37 -3.23 6.95 12.89
N ILE A 38 -3.89 5.87 12.45
CA ILE A 38 -5.20 5.89 11.82
C ILE A 38 -6.01 4.74 12.40
N VAL A 39 -7.16 5.06 13.00
CA VAL A 39 -8.07 4.05 13.55
C VAL A 39 -8.40 3.01 12.49
N ASP A 40 -8.39 1.74 12.88
CA ASP A 40 -8.67 0.56 12.04
C ASP A 40 -7.60 0.15 11.02
N LEU A 41 -6.47 0.85 10.90
CA LEU A 41 -5.45 0.52 9.89
C LEU A 41 -4.80 -0.87 10.08
N ASP A 42 -4.88 -1.45 11.28
CA ASP A 42 -4.43 -2.82 11.56
C ASP A 42 -5.38 -3.90 11.06
N LYS A 43 -6.59 -3.54 10.58
CA LYS A 43 -7.53 -4.47 9.94
C LYS A 43 -7.08 -4.91 8.54
N ARG A 44 -6.07 -4.24 7.95
CA ARG A 44 -5.53 -4.57 6.62
C ARG A 44 -4.98 -5.99 6.54
N LYS A 45 -5.26 -6.66 5.42
CA LYS A 45 -4.70 -7.98 5.09
C LYS A 45 -3.27 -7.83 4.55
N ILE A 46 -2.29 -7.64 5.43
CA ILE A 46 -0.90 -7.38 5.04
C ILE A 46 -0.25 -8.66 4.48
N LYS A 47 0.09 -8.66 3.18
CA LYS A 47 0.82 -9.76 2.51
C LYS A 47 2.31 -9.57 2.45
N TYR A 48 2.76 -8.33 2.33
CA TYR A 48 4.18 -8.01 2.24
C TYR A 48 4.51 -6.77 3.07
N ARG A 49 5.68 -6.81 3.71
CA ARG A 49 6.25 -5.67 4.43
C ARG A 49 7.58 -5.30 3.78
N ALA A 50 7.60 -4.17 3.09
CA ALA A 50 8.77 -3.64 2.42
C ALA A 50 9.72 -2.96 3.40
N SER A 51 11.00 -2.88 3.05
CA SER A 51 12.00 -2.13 3.82
C SER A 51 11.82 -0.62 3.73
N GLY A 52 11.15 -0.14 2.68
CA GLY A 52 10.90 1.27 2.42
C GLY A 52 9.74 1.46 1.44
N VAL A 53 9.35 2.74 1.25
CA VAL A 53 8.25 3.14 0.37
C VAL A 53 8.54 2.81 -1.10
N LEU A 54 9.78 3.02 -1.55
CA LEU A 54 10.14 2.82 -2.95
C LEU A 54 10.12 1.33 -3.34
N GLU A 55 10.47 0.46 -2.40
CA GLU A 55 10.43 -0.99 -2.59
C GLU A 55 9.00 -1.54 -2.72
N MET A 56 7.97 -0.75 -2.35
CA MET A 56 6.57 -1.16 -2.55
C MET A 56 6.15 -1.09 -4.02
N LEU A 57 6.67 -0.11 -4.78
CA LEU A 57 6.28 0.17 -6.17
C LEU A 57 6.34 -1.05 -7.10
N PRO A 58 7.46 -1.81 -7.20
CA PRO A 58 7.52 -2.97 -8.08
C PRO A 58 6.56 -4.10 -7.65
N ILE A 59 6.22 -4.17 -6.36
CA ILE A 59 5.33 -5.21 -5.82
C ILE A 59 3.89 -4.88 -6.16
N ILE A 60 3.47 -3.63 -5.93
CA ILE A 60 2.15 -3.12 -6.30
C ILE A 60 1.96 -3.26 -7.82
N CYS A 61 2.91 -2.78 -8.62
CA CYS A 61 2.85 -2.84 -10.08
C CYS A 61 2.77 -4.28 -10.64
N GLY A 62 3.30 -5.26 -9.91
CA GLY A 62 3.34 -6.67 -10.30
C GLY A 62 2.27 -7.55 -9.65
N SER A 63 1.31 -6.98 -8.92
CA SER A 63 0.28 -7.71 -8.20
C SER A 63 -1.05 -6.97 -8.17
N GLU A 64 -2.04 -7.53 -7.47
CA GLU A 64 -3.28 -6.85 -7.12
C GLU A 64 -3.22 -6.27 -5.70
N TYR A 65 -2.03 -6.13 -5.12
CA TYR A 65 -1.90 -5.56 -3.79
C TYR A 65 -1.92 -4.05 -3.86
N ILE A 66 -2.54 -3.43 -2.87
CA ILE A 66 -2.58 -1.98 -2.73
C ILE A 66 -1.65 -1.52 -1.59
N GLY A 67 -1.30 -0.24 -1.59
CA GLY A 67 -0.43 0.35 -0.57
C GLY A 67 -0.72 1.83 -0.36
N LEU A 68 -0.33 2.33 0.81
CA LEU A 68 -0.37 3.76 1.10
C LEU A 68 1.00 4.36 0.83
N MET A 69 1.04 5.42 0.03
CA MET A 69 2.25 6.15 -0.32
C MET A 69 2.01 7.66 -0.33
N PRO A 70 3.06 8.47 -0.07
CA PRO A 70 2.98 9.90 -0.33
C PRO A 70 2.71 10.16 -1.81
N GLU A 71 1.76 11.03 -2.12
CA GLU A 71 1.40 11.41 -3.49
C GLU A 71 2.61 11.93 -4.28
N SER A 72 3.53 12.65 -3.61
CA SER A 72 4.78 13.12 -4.22
C SER A 72 5.65 11.99 -4.78
N MET A 73 5.63 10.80 -4.16
CA MET A 73 6.36 9.62 -4.65
C MET A 73 5.65 8.99 -5.84
N ILE A 74 4.31 8.90 -5.81
CA ILE A 74 3.53 8.39 -6.95
C ILE A 74 3.80 9.28 -8.17
N ASN A 75 3.69 10.60 -8.02
CA ASN A 75 3.95 11.56 -9.09
C ASN A 75 5.36 11.48 -9.67
N LEU A 76 6.37 11.20 -8.83
CA LEU A 76 7.76 11.05 -9.29
C LEU A 76 7.98 9.78 -10.11
N PHE A 77 7.25 8.69 -9.81
CA PHE A 77 7.51 7.36 -10.37
C PHE A 77 6.42 6.83 -11.32
N ASN A 78 5.37 7.59 -11.59
CA ASN A 78 4.24 7.20 -12.46
C ASN A 78 4.67 6.83 -13.90
N ASN A 79 5.80 7.38 -14.38
CA ASN A 79 6.34 7.01 -15.70
C ASN A 79 7.09 5.67 -15.72
N THR A 80 7.48 5.14 -14.56
CA THR A 80 8.28 3.92 -14.41
C THR A 80 7.43 2.75 -13.94
N TYR A 81 6.51 3.00 -13.01
CA TYR A 81 5.60 2.01 -12.46
C TYR A 81 4.16 2.42 -12.72
N HIS A 82 3.34 1.45 -13.14
CA HIS A 82 1.92 1.65 -13.30
C HIS A 82 1.23 1.31 -11.97
N VAL A 83 1.07 2.31 -11.12
CA VAL A 83 0.54 2.22 -9.76
C VAL A 83 -0.56 3.24 -9.53
#